data_AF-A0A9E0BCU1-F1
#
_entry.id   AF-A0A9E0BCU1-F1
#
_cell.length_a   1.000
_cell.length_b   1.000
_cell.length_c   1.000
_cell.angle_alpha   90.00
_cell.angle_beta   90.00
_cell.angle_gamma   90.00
#
_symmetry.space_group_name_H-M   'P 1'
#
loop_
_entity.id
_entity.type
_entity.pdbx_description
1 polymer ?
#
loop_
_entity_poly.entity_id
_entity_poly.type
_entity_poly.pdbx_seq_one_letter_code
_entity_poly.pdbx_strand_id
1 'polypeptide(L)' 'MNGTLNNKLGKVSISSDVVAQYAGSTAVECFGIVGMAAVSMKDGLVKLLKGDSLTRGIKVEID' A
#
# COMPACT_ATOMS: atom_id res chain seq x y z
N MET A 1 -13.70 -4.53 -3.31
CA MET A 1 -14.23 -5.43 -4.36
C MET A 1 -13.04 -6.21 -4.90
N ASN A 2 -13.11 -7.53 -4.92
CA ASN A 2 -11.93 -8.38 -5.14
C ASN A 2 -11.83 -8.68 -6.64
N GLY A 3 -10.68 -8.41 -7.25
CA GLY A 3 -10.44 -8.78 -8.65
C GLY A 3 -10.40 -10.30 -8.76
N THR A 4 -11.51 -10.93 -9.13
CA THR A 4 -11.59 -12.38 -9.28
C THR A 4 -11.38 -12.80 -10.73
N LEU A 5 -10.27 -13.48 -11.00
CA LEU A 5 -9.93 -14.07 -12.29
C LEU A 5 -10.26 -15.57 -12.23
N ASN A 6 -11.04 -16.09 -13.17
CA ASN A 6 -11.38 -17.51 -13.22
C ASN A 6 -10.76 -18.12 -14.48
N ASN A 7 -9.90 -19.12 -14.30
CA ASN A 7 -9.24 -19.84 -15.39
C ASN A 7 -9.55 -21.35 -15.27
N LYS A 8 -9.15 -22.14 -16.27
CA LYS A 8 -9.30 -23.61 -16.32
C LYS A 8 -8.64 -24.32 -15.13
N LEU A 9 -7.70 -23.66 -14.46
CA LEU A 9 -6.96 -24.15 -13.29
C LEU A 9 -7.57 -23.70 -11.95
N GLY A 10 -8.64 -22.88 -11.96
CA GLY A 10 -9.33 -22.41 -10.76
C GLY A 10 -9.54 -20.90 -10.70
N LYS A 11 -10.02 -20.44 -9.54
CA LYS A 11 -10.32 -19.03 -9.25
C LYS A 11 -9.17 -18.38 -8.48
N VAL A 12 -8.67 -17.26 -9.00
CA VAL A 12 -7.72 -16.37 -8.34
C VAL A 12 -8.48 -15.14 -7.87
N SER A 13 -8.30 -14.75 -6.61
CA SER A 13 -8.90 -13.54 -6.02
C SER A 13 -7.79 -12.59 -5.59
N ILE A 14 -7.77 -11.39 -6.16
CA ILE A 14 -6.80 -10.35 -5.82
C ILE A 14 -7.47 -9.35 -4.88
N SER A 15 -6.93 -9.24 -3.67
CA SER A 15 -7.34 -8.25 -2.68
C SER A 15 -6.69 -6.90 -2.98
N SER A 16 -7.43 -5.81 -2.74
CA SER A 16 -6.93 -4.43 -2.87
C SER A 16 -5.71 -4.15 -1.99
N ASP A 17 -5.56 -4.84 -0.85
CA ASP A 17 -4.40 -4.72 0.03
C ASP A 17 -3.09 -5.16 -0.63
N VAL A 18 -3.15 -6.18 -1.49
CA VAL A 18 -1.96 -6.67 -2.23
C VAL A 18 -1.53 -5.61 -3.26
N VAL A 19 -2.50 -4.98 -3.92
CA VAL A 19 -2.25 -3.88 -4.86
C VAL A 19 -1.65 -2.67 -4.13
N ALA A 20 -2.20 -2.32 -2.96
CA ALA A 20 -1.69 -1.21 -2.16
C ALA A 20 -0.27 -1.47 -1.65
N GLN A 21 0.03 -2.68 -1.16
CA GLN A 21 1.39 -3.03 -0.72
C GLN A 21 2.39 -2.98 -1.88
N TYR A 22 2.03 -3.52 -3.05
CA TYR A 22 2.92 -3.50 -4.20
C TYR A 22 3.18 -2.07 -4.69
N ALA A 23 2.14 -1.24 -4.78
CA ALA A 23 2.26 0.17 -5.12
C ALA A 23 3.09 0.95 -4.09
N GLY A 24 3.02 0.57 -2.81
CA GLY A 24 3.82 1.18 -1.76
C GLY A 24 5.29 0.81 -1.86
N SER A 25 5.61 -0.45 -2.12
CA SER A 25 6.99 -0.90 -2.31
C SER A 25 7.65 -0.20 -3.50
N THR A 26 6.97 -0.11 -4.65
CA THR A 26 7.52 0.59 -5.83
C THR A 26 7.64 2.10 -5.61
N ALA A 27 6.73 2.70 -4.83
CA ALA A 27 6.84 4.11 -4.47
C ALA A 27 8.07 4.39 -3.58
N VAL A 28 8.43 3.51 -2.65
CA VAL A 28 9.61 3.70 -1.78
C VAL A 28 10.93 3.56 -2.55
N GLU A 29 10.94 2.83 -3.66
CA GLU A 29 12.12 2.72 -4.52
C GLU A 29 12.42 4.01 -5.32
N CYS A 30 11.47 4.94 -5.40
CA CYS A 30 11.68 6.20 -6.10
C CYS A 30 12.57 7.17 -5.31
N PHE A 31 13.52 7.78 -5.99
CA PHE A 31 14.46 8.73 -5.38
C PHE A 31 13.72 9.93 -4.78
N GLY A 32 13.99 10.25 -3.51
CA GLY A 32 13.36 11.36 -2.79
C GLY A 32 12.11 10.99 -1.97
N ILE A 33 11.67 9.73 -1.99
CA ILE A 33 10.62 9.24 -1.10
C ILE A 33 11.25 8.76 0.21
N VAL A 34 10.92 9.44 1.33
CA VAL A 34 11.54 9.23 2.66
C VAL A 34 10.65 8.48 3.66
N GLY A 35 9.46 8.04 3.23
CA GLY A 35 8.56 7.23 4.04
C GLY A 35 7.08 7.55 3.82
N MET A 36 6.23 6.52 3.82
CA MET A 36 4.78 6.62 3.64
C MET A 36 4.06 6.82 4.99
N ALA A 37 4.50 7.78 5.80
CA ALA A 37 3.95 8.04 7.13
C ALA A 37 3.16 9.36 7.17
N ALA A 38 1.97 9.31 7.79
CA ALA A 38 1.16 10.50 8.04
C ALA A 38 1.80 11.35 9.15
N VAL A 39 2.44 12.45 8.78
CA VAL A 39 2.95 13.46 9.72
C VAL A 39 1.77 14.23 10.33
N SER A 40 1.32 13.78 11.51
CA SER A 40 0.45 14.61 12.36
C SER A 40 1.34 15.44 13.27
N MET A 41 1.28 16.77 13.16
CA MET A 41 2.08 17.69 13.98
C MET A 41 1.89 17.48 15.49
N LYS A 42 0.80 16.83 15.92
CA LYS A 42 0.57 16.47 17.33
C LYS A 42 1.40 15.28 17.83
N ASP A 43 1.84 14.39 16.93
CA ASP A 43 2.47 13.12 17.32
C ASP A 43 3.98 13.06 17.08
N GLY A 44 4.58 14.02 16.37
CA GLY A 44 6.05 14.09 16.23
C GLY A 44 6.75 12.84 15.67
N LEU A 45 8.07 12.83 15.80
CA LEU A 45 9.05 11.89 15.22
C LEU A 45 8.76 10.39 15.49
N VAL A 46 7.89 10.06 16.45
CA VAL A 46 7.54 8.68 16.82
C VAL A 46 6.73 7.92 15.77
N LYS A 47 6.01 8.61 14.86
CA LYS A 47 5.35 7.94 13.72
C LYS A 47 6.31 7.54 12.60
N LEU A 48 7.45 8.22 12.46
CA LEU A 48 8.54 7.80 11.57
C LEU A 48 9.27 6.56 12.10
N LEU A 49 9.37 6.43 13.43
CA LEU A 49 10.02 5.29 14.10
C LEU A 49 9.15 4.01 14.12
N LYS A 50 7.82 4.12 14.05
CA LYS A 50 6.89 2.99 13.91
C LYS A 50 6.69 2.58 12.45
N GLY A 51 7.81 2.37 11.76
CA GLY A 51 7.94 2.25 10.31
C GLY A 51 7.25 1.04 9.66
N ASP A 52 5.93 0.95 9.74
CA ASP A 52 5.14 -0.06 9.04
C ASP A 52 3.81 0.52 8.61
N SER A 53 3.81 1.28 7.53
CA SER A 53 2.56 1.50 6.79
C SER A 53 2.82 1.73 5.32
N LEU A 54 3.32 0.68 4.63
CA LEU A 54 3.48 0.65 3.18
C LEU A 54 2.18 0.94 2.43
N THR A 55 1.02 0.73 3.06
CA THR A 55 -0.30 0.97 2.47
C THR A 55 -0.85 2.36 2.74
N ARG A 56 -0.16 3.22 3.50
CA ARG A 56 -0.69 4.53 3.90
C ARG A 56 -0.54 5.56 2.79
N GLY A 57 -1.63 6.25 2.48
CA GLY A 57 -1.66 7.25 1.40
C GLY A 57 -1.95 6.66 0.02
N ILE A 58 -2.14 5.34 -0.09
CA ILE A 58 -2.43 4.65 -1.34
C ILE A 58 -3.94 4.39 -1.40
N LYS A 59 -4.62 5.05 -2.33
CA LYS A 59 -6.03 4.80 -2.62
C LYS A 59 -6.11 3.87 -3.82
N VAL A 60 -6.51 2.62 -3.59
CA VAL A 60 -6.76 1.65 -4.65
C VAL A 60 -8.25 1.68 -4.98
N GLU A 61 -8.57 2.13 -6.19
CA GLU A 61 -9.90 1.99 -6.78
C GLU A 61 -9.81 0.93 -7.89
N ILE A 62 -10.75 -0.02 -7.86
CA ILE A 62 -10.87 -1.08 -8.86
C ILE A 62 -12.23 -0.82 -9.52
N ASP A 63 -12.20 -0.46 -10.80
CA ASP A 63 -13.39 -0.29 -11.66
C ASP A 63 -13.81 -1.66 -12.24
#